data_AF-A0A7W6R9M5-F1
#
_entry.id   AF-A0A7W6R9M5-F1
#
_cell.length_a   1.000
_cell.length_b   1.000
_cell.length_c   1.000
_cell.angle_alpha   90.00
_cell.angle_beta   90.00
_cell.angle_gamma   90.00
#
_symmetry.space_group_name_H-M   'P 1'
#
loop_
_entity.id
_entity.type
_entity.pdbx_description
1 polymer ?
#
loop_
_entity_poly.entity_id
_entity_poly.type
_entity_poly.pdbx_seq_one_letter_code
_entity_poly.pdbx_strand_id
1 'polypeptide(L)'
;MSVTPFNDLRKLREARAADGPSAQDRLPAGRLTTQQFTRHLSHVVEEQTRLAITRTVGEVDPGEVLDLARRVANLRARYVATALASANGKAPPTKAEIEEMRFMRERIDEMDHALSTVREAIASELITVKNVLAD
;
A
#
# COMPACT_ATOMS: atom_id res chain seq x y z
N MET A 1 0.70 14.35 -27.30
CA MET A 1 0.28 14.61 -25.91
C MET A 1 -0.79 15.70 -25.96
N SER A 2 -2.07 15.33 -25.79
CA SER A 2 -3.19 16.28 -25.89
C SER A 2 -3.39 16.97 -24.55
N VAL A 3 -3.30 18.30 -24.53
CA VAL A 3 -3.54 19.11 -23.34
C VAL A 3 -5.05 19.19 -23.13
N THR A 4 -5.52 18.72 -21.97
CA THR A 4 -6.95 18.69 -21.62
C THR A 4 -7.54 20.09 -21.76
N PRO A 5 -8.64 20.28 -22.53
CA PRO A 5 -9.20 21.61 -22.74
C PRO A 5 -9.79 22.19 -21.44
N PHE A 6 -9.62 23.50 -21.24
CA PHE A 6 -10.03 24.24 -20.03
C PHE A 6 -11.49 24.05 -19.59
N ASN A 7 -12.36 23.59 -20.48
CA ASN A 7 -13.78 23.33 -20.17
C ASN A 7 -13.99 22.06 -19.33
N ASP A 8 -13.09 21.08 -19.43
CA ASP A 8 -13.11 19.87 -18.59
C ASP A 8 -12.72 20.17 -17.13
N LEU A 9 -11.85 21.16 -16.93
CA LEU A 9 -11.45 21.58 -15.57
C LEU A 9 -12.62 22.19 -14.79
N ARG A 10 -13.56 22.87 -15.46
CA ARG A 10 -14.78 23.41 -14.82
C ARG A 10 -15.73 22.30 -14.41
N LYS A 11 -15.97 21.32 -15.28
CA LYS A 11 -16.81 20.15 -14.97
C LYS A 11 -16.22 19.30 -13.84
N LEU A 12 -14.89 19.13 -13.81
CA LEU A 12 -14.18 18.47 -12.70
C LEU A 12 -14.32 19.24 -11.38
N ARG A 13 -14.36 20.57 -11.44
CA ARG A 13 -14.54 21.43 -10.26
C ARG A 13 -15.98 21.43 -9.75
N GLU A 14 -16.96 21.37 -10.64
CA GLU A 14 -18.38 21.24 -10.33
C GLU A 14 -18.70 19.86 -9.75
N ALA A 15 -18.11 18.79 -10.30
CA ALA A 15 -18.19 17.44 -9.71
C ALA A 15 -17.56 17.38 -8.32
N ARG A 16 -16.44 18.08 -8.10
CA ARG A 16 -15.77 18.21 -6.79
C ARG A 16 -16.54 19.09 -5.80
N ALA A 17 -17.40 19.98 -6.27
CA ALA A 17 -18.26 20.79 -5.42
C ALA A 17 -19.49 20.01 -4.91
N ALA A 18 -19.88 18.92 -5.58
CA ALA A 18 -20.96 18.04 -5.14
C ALA A 18 -20.52 17.13 -3.97
N ASP A 19 -19.26 16.70 -3.94
CA ASP A 19 -18.59 16.11 -2.77
C ASP A 19 -18.00 17.24 -1.91
N GLY A 20 -18.87 17.98 -1.21
CA GLY A 20 -18.46 19.10 -0.37
C GLY A 20 -17.38 18.70 0.65
N PRO A 21 -16.41 19.59 0.96
CA PRO A 21 -15.35 19.30 1.92
C PRO A 21 -15.98 18.92 3.26
N SER A 22 -15.47 17.82 3.84
CA SER A 22 -15.89 17.39 5.17
C SER A 22 -15.56 18.51 6.17
N ALA A 23 -16.28 18.59 7.30
CA ALA A 23 -16.07 19.68 8.27
C ALA A 23 -14.59 19.80 8.75
N GLN A 24 -13.83 18.72 8.64
CA GLN A 24 -12.40 18.61 8.95
C GLN A 24 -11.45 19.09 7.83
N ASP A 25 -11.92 19.21 6.58
CA ASP A 25 -11.13 19.71 5.43
C ASP A 25 -11.12 21.25 5.36
N ARG A 26 -11.77 21.92 6.32
CA ARG A 26 -11.87 23.38 6.35
C ARG A 26 -10.60 23.98 6.94
N LEU A 27 -9.90 24.77 6.12
CA LEU A 27 -8.78 25.58 6.57
C LEU A 27 -9.21 26.46 7.74
N PRO A 28 -8.38 26.60 8.80
CA PRO A 28 -8.68 27.51 9.90
C PRO A 28 -8.83 28.94 9.37
N ALA A 29 -9.78 29.69 9.94
CA ALA A 29 -10.09 31.04 9.50
C ALA A 29 -8.88 31.98 9.71
N GLY A 30 -8.22 32.40 8.62
CA GLY A 30 -7.09 33.32 8.65
C GLY A 30 -6.05 33.08 7.55
N ARG A 31 -4.98 33.90 7.53
CA ARG A 31 -3.81 33.65 6.68
C ARG A 31 -2.88 32.66 7.38
N LEU A 32 -2.70 31.48 6.80
CA LEU A 32 -1.74 30.49 7.28
C LEU A 32 -0.34 30.79 6.73
N THR A 33 0.68 30.54 7.54
CA THR A 33 2.05 30.41 7.03
C THR A 33 2.20 29.11 6.24
N THR A 34 3.18 29.05 5.32
CA THR A 34 3.47 27.84 4.54
C THR A 34 3.71 26.63 5.44
N GLN A 35 4.40 26.80 6.57
CA GLN A 35 4.67 25.73 7.52
C GLN A 35 3.41 25.23 8.25
N GLN A 36 2.47 26.12 8.58
CA GLN A 36 1.20 25.72 9.17
C GLN A 36 0.31 25.00 8.16
N PHE A 37 0.33 25.44 6.90
CA PHE A 37 -0.39 24.78 5.82
C PHE A 37 0.16 23.38 5.54
N THR A 38 1.48 23.17 5.49
CA THR A 38 2.06 21.83 5.28
C THR A 38 1.73 20.88 6.42
N ARG A 39 1.79 21.33 7.68
CA ARG A 39 1.36 20.51 8.83
C ARG A 39 -0.13 20.14 8.76
N HIS A 40 -0.98 21.11 8.40
CA HIS A 40 -2.41 20.85 8.22
C HIS A 40 -2.67 19.86 7.08
N LEU A 41 -1.95 19.98 5.95
CA LEU A 41 -2.03 19.03 4.85
C LEU A 41 -1.65 17.62 5.27
N SER A 42 -0.58 17.43 6.05
CA SER A 42 -0.21 16.10 6.56
C SER A 42 -1.35 15.49 7.38
N HIS A 43 -1.96 16.26 8.28
CA HIS A 43 -3.10 15.80 9.08
C HIS A 43 -4.33 15.46 8.22
N VAL A 44 -4.65 16.28 7.21
CA VAL A 44 -5.76 16.00 6.28
C VAL A 44 -5.47 14.72 5.49
N VAL A 45 -4.24 14.53 5.02
CA VAL A 45 -3.86 13.30 4.29
C VAL A 45 -4.00 12.08 5.19
N GLU A 46 -3.50 12.12 6.43
CA GLU A 46 -3.63 11.02 7.39
C GLU A 46 -5.10 10.64 7.64
N GLU A 47 -5.95 11.63 7.88
CA GLU A 47 -7.39 11.43 8.10
C GLU A 47 -8.08 10.83 6.87
N GLN A 48 -7.82 11.39 5.68
CA GLN A 48 -8.40 10.92 4.43
C GLN A 48 -7.89 9.52 4.07
N THR A 49 -6.63 9.21 4.36
CA THR A 49 -6.06 7.87 4.21
C THR A 49 -6.75 6.88 5.13
N ARG A 50 -6.99 7.21 6.41
CA ARG A 50 -7.73 6.34 7.33
C ARG A 50 -9.13 6.04 6.79
N LEU A 51 -9.88 7.06 6.41
CA LEU A 51 -11.23 6.91 5.86
C LEU A 51 -11.25 6.07 4.57
N ALA A 52 -10.28 6.29 3.67
CA ALA A 52 -10.14 5.53 2.45
C ALA A 52 -9.84 4.06 2.74
N ILE A 53 -8.90 3.77 3.65
CA ILE A 53 -8.56 2.40 4.06
C ILE A 53 -9.79 1.71 4.65
N THR A 54 -10.48 2.32 5.62
CA THR A 54 -11.68 1.75 6.22
C THR A 54 -12.75 1.43 5.18
N ARG A 55 -12.96 2.32 4.20
CA ARG A 55 -13.94 2.13 3.12
C ARG A 55 -13.54 1.01 2.16
N THR A 56 -12.26 0.91 1.81
CA THR A 56 -11.78 -0.01 0.78
C THR A 56 -11.51 -1.41 1.32
N VAL A 57 -10.95 -1.51 2.52
CA VAL A 57 -10.49 -2.77 3.11
C VAL A 57 -11.56 -3.40 3.99
N GLY A 58 -12.34 -2.61 4.72
CA GLY A 58 -13.33 -3.12 5.67
C GLY A 58 -12.68 -3.94 6.80
N GLU A 59 -13.44 -4.91 7.33
CA GLU A 59 -12.93 -5.87 8.32
C GLU A 59 -12.17 -7.01 7.65
N VAL A 60 -10.92 -7.21 8.05
CA VAL A 60 -10.04 -8.26 7.52
C VAL A 60 -10.20 -9.55 8.32
N ASP A 61 -10.28 -10.68 7.62
CA ASP A 61 -10.28 -11.99 8.27
C ASP A 61 -8.84 -12.38 8.69
N PRO A 62 -8.60 -12.88 9.92
CA PRO A 62 -7.28 -13.37 10.31
C PRO A 62 -6.66 -14.37 9.33
N GLY A 63 -7.49 -15.20 8.69
CA GLY A 63 -7.09 -16.17 7.67
C GLY A 63 -6.43 -15.50 6.45
N GLU A 64 -6.90 -14.33 6.03
CA GLU A 64 -6.34 -13.60 4.88
C GLU A 64 -4.91 -13.13 5.17
N VAL A 65 -4.66 -12.62 6.38
CA VAL A 65 -3.32 -12.20 6.83
C VAL A 65 -2.38 -13.40 6.93
N LEU A 66 -2.88 -14.52 7.48
CA LEU A 66 -2.12 -15.77 7.57
C LEU A 66 -1.80 -16.33 6.19
N ASP A 67 -2.73 -16.27 5.24
CA ASP A 67 -2.53 -16.72 3.87
C ASP A 67 -1.50 -15.87 3.13
N LEU A 68 -1.50 -14.55 3.35
CA LEU A 68 -0.44 -13.67 2.85
C LEU A 68 0.94 -14.08 3.39
N ALA A 69 1.04 -14.30 4.71
CA ALA A 69 2.29 -14.74 5.34
C ALA A 69 2.76 -16.11 4.81
N ARG A 70 1.83 -17.07 4.65
CA ARG A 70 2.13 -18.39 4.04
C ARG A 70 2.63 -18.23 2.61
N ARG A 71 2.05 -17.31 1.84
CA ARG A 71 2.45 -17.07 0.45
C ARG A 71 3.86 -16.50 0.35
N VAL A 72 4.22 -15.54 1.21
CA VAL A 72 5.59 -15.02 1.35
C VAL A 72 6.56 -16.16 1.70
N ALA A 73 6.24 -16.95 2.72
CA ALA A 73 7.08 -18.07 3.15
C ALA A 73 7.32 -19.10 2.03
N ASN A 74 6.26 -19.44 1.28
CA ASN A 74 6.35 -20.35 0.14
C ASN A 74 7.23 -19.81 -1.00
N LEU A 75 7.16 -18.51 -1.29
CA LEU A 75 8.03 -17.88 -2.29
C LEU A 75 9.51 -17.95 -1.86
N ARG A 76 9.80 -17.61 -0.60
CA ARG A 76 11.15 -17.73 -0.04
C ARG A 76 11.68 -19.16 -0.09
N ALA A 77 10.85 -20.13 0.30
CA ALA A 77 11.21 -21.55 0.25
C ALA A 77 11.56 -22.01 -1.18
N ARG A 78 10.76 -21.60 -2.17
CA ARG A 78 11.03 -21.88 -3.59
C ARG A 78 12.32 -21.24 -4.07
N TYR A 79 12.55 -19.97 -3.74
CA TYR A 79 13.79 -19.28 -4.11
C TYR A 79 15.02 -20.00 -3.54
N VAL A 80 14.99 -20.38 -2.25
CA VAL A 80 16.08 -21.13 -1.61
C VAL A 80 16.28 -22.49 -2.28
N ALA A 81 15.20 -23.22 -2.57
CA ALA A 81 15.28 -24.50 -3.26
C ALA A 81 15.93 -24.36 -4.65
N THR A 82 15.52 -23.37 -5.45
CA THR A 82 16.11 -23.10 -6.76
C THR A 82 17.58 -22.68 -6.65
N ALA A 83 17.93 -21.84 -5.68
CA ALA A 83 19.31 -21.43 -5.45
C ALA A 83 20.21 -22.63 -5.12
N LEU A 84 19.77 -23.51 -4.22
CA LEU A 84 20.50 -24.72 -3.86
C LEU A 84 20.60 -25.70 -5.03
N ALA A 85 19.53 -25.85 -5.83
CA ALA A 85 19.56 -26.66 -7.04
C ALA A 85 20.59 -26.15 -8.05
N SER A 86 20.69 -24.83 -8.23
CA SER A 86 21.69 -24.21 -9.10
C SER A 86 23.13 -24.40 -8.59
N ALA A 87 23.33 -24.39 -7.27
CA ALA A 87 24.64 -24.59 -6.65
C ALA A 87 25.14 -26.03 -6.74
N ASN A 88 24.22 -27.01 -6.73
CA ASN A 88 24.54 -28.43 -6.89
C ASN A 88 24.83 -28.83 -8.36
N GLY A 89 24.61 -27.92 -9.32
CA GLY A 89 24.96 -28.13 -10.72
C GLY A 89 26.47 -28.16 -10.95
N LYS A 90 26.94 -29.04 -11.84
CA LYS A 90 28.36 -29.07 -12.27
C LYS A 90 28.75 -27.87 -13.15
N ALA A 91 27.76 -27.26 -13.80
CA ALA A 91 27.94 -26.11 -14.67
C ALA A 91 27.42 -24.84 -13.96
N PRO A 92 27.98 -23.65 -14.26
CA PRO A 92 27.43 -22.39 -13.79
C PRO A 92 25.96 -22.21 -14.20
N PRO A 93 25.15 -21.48 -13.40
CA PRO A 93 23.77 -21.19 -13.76
C PRO A 93 23.67 -20.47 -15.10
N THR A 94 22.72 -20.88 -15.91
CA THR A 94 22.39 -20.25 -17.18
C THR A 94 21.78 -18.86 -16.95
N LYS A 95 21.81 -18.02 -17.99
CA LYS A 95 21.16 -16.70 -17.94
C LYS A 95 19.67 -16.79 -17.60
N ALA A 96 18.98 -17.82 -18.10
CA ALA A 96 17.56 -18.02 -17.84
C ALA A 96 17.30 -18.31 -16.35
N GLU A 97 18.10 -19.18 -15.73
CA GLU A 97 17.99 -19.49 -14.30
C GLU A 97 18.29 -18.25 -13.43
N ILE A 98 19.28 -17.45 -13.81
CA ILE A 98 19.61 -16.20 -13.10
C ILE A 98 18.45 -15.19 -13.17
N GLU A 99 17.82 -15.02 -14.33
CA GLU A 99 16.66 -14.14 -14.48
C GLU A 99 15.44 -14.66 -13.71
N GLU A 100 15.19 -15.97 -13.71
CA GLU A 100 14.12 -16.56 -12.89
C GLU A 100 14.35 -16.30 -11.40
N MET A 101 15.58 -16.49 -10.92
CA MET A 101 15.96 -16.19 -9.54
C MET A 101 15.82 -14.70 -9.21
N ARG A 102 16.16 -13.80 -10.14
CA ARG A 102 15.97 -12.36 -9.95
C ARG A 102 14.49 -12.02 -9.82
N PHE A 103 13.66 -12.53 -10.72
CA PHE A 103 12.22 -12.30 -10.69
C PHE A 103 11.56 -12.85 -9.42
N MET A 104 12.03 -13.99 -8.91
CA MET A 104 11.59 -14.50 -7.62
C MET A 104 11.94 -13.56 -6.46
N ARG A 105 13.15 -12.98 -6.45
CA ARG A 105 13.53 -11.99 -5.42
C ARG A 105 12.63 -10.76 -5.46
N GLU A 106 12.42 -10.18 -6.63
CA GLU A 106 11.54 -9.00 -6.79
C GLU A 106 10.12 -9.27 -6.27
N ARG A 107 9.58 -10.46 -6.57
CA ARG A 107 8.27 -10.88 -6.06
C ARG A 107 8.26 -11.10 -4.55
N ILE A 108 9.34 -11.62 -3.98
CA ILE A 108 9.47 -11.79 -2.53
C ILE A 108 9.49 -10.41 -1.87
N ASP A 109 10.31 -9.49 -2.37
CA ASP A 109 10.48 -8.15 -1.81
C ASP A 109 9.15 -7.38 -1.83
N GLU A 110 8.41 -7.42 -2.94
CA GLU A 110 7.09 -6.78 -3.04
C GLU A 110 6.07 -7.40 -2.05
N MET A 111 6.04 -8.73 -1.94
CA MET A 111 5.13 -9.41 -1.03
C MET A 111 5.51 -9.19 0.45
N ASP A 112 6.80 -9.04 0.75
CA ASP A 112 7.30 -8.66 2.07
C ASP A 112 6.92 -7.22 2.42
N HIS A 113 7.05 -6.30 1.47
CA HIS A 113 6.56 -4.93 1.63
C HIS A 113 5.04 -4.89 1.87
N ALA A 114 4.27 -5.66 1.10
CA ALA A 114 2.82 -5.76 1.31
C ALA A 114 2.48 -6.32 2.71
N LEU A 115 3.16 -7.39 3.15
CA LEU A 115 2.94 -7.96 4.48
C LEU A 115 3.35 -6.99 5.60
N SER A 116 4.45 -6.25 5.45
CA SER A 116 4.85 -5.21 6.41
C SER A 116 3.79 -4.11 6.50
N THR A 117 3.31 -3.64 5.34
CA THR A 117 2.28 -2.60 5.25
C THR A 117 0.99 -3.03 5.96
N VAL A 118 0.56 -4.28 5.75
CA VAL A 118 -0.63 -4.83 6.44
C VAL A 118 -0.40 -4.90 7.95
N ARG A 119 0.78 -5.38 8.39
CA ARG A 119 1.11 -5.47 9.82
C ARG A 119 1.14 -4.09 10.48
N GLU A 120 1.72 -3.10 9.83
CA GLU A 120 1.75 -1.71 10.31
C GLU A 120 0.35 -1.10 10.36
N ALA A 121 -0.49 -1.35 9.35
CA ALA A 121 -1.86 -0.88 9.32
C ALA A 121 -2.73 -1.53 10.43
N ILE A 122 -2.50 -2.80 10.75
CA ILE A 122 -3.14 -3.45 11.91
C ILE A 122 -2.62 -2.85 13.22
N ALA A 123 -1.31 -2.69 13.37
CA ALA A 123 -0.70 -2.15 14.59
C ALA A 123 -1.05 -0.68 14.88
N SER A 124 -1.38 0.08 13.84
CA SER A 124 -1.85 1.47 13.94
C SER A 124 -3.38 1.58 13.99
N GLU A 125 -4.09 0.47 14.12
CA GLU A 125 -5.56 0.40 14.16
C GLU A 125 -6.26 1.01 12.92
N LEU A 126 -5.52 1.16 11.81
CA LEU A 126 -6.10 1.59 10.52
C LEU A 126 -6.96 0.49 9.90
N ILE A 127 -6.66 -0.77 10.22
CA ILE A 127 -7.41 -1.95 9.79
C ILE A 127 -7.82 -2.76 11.01
N THR A 128 -9.11 -3.09 11.09
CA THR A 128 -9.64 -3.98 12.11
C THR A 128 -9.59 -5.43 11.63
N VAL A 129 -9.05 -6.31 12.46
CA VAL A 129 -9.04 -7.76 12.20
C VAL A 129 -10.15 -8.42 13.01
N LYS A 130 -10.97 -9.25 12.35
CA LYS A 130 -12.11 -9.92 13.00
C LYS A 130 -11.66 -10.79 14.16
N ASN A 131 -12.39 -10.71 15.27
CA ASN A 131 -12.16 -11.52 16.48
C ASN A 131 -10.75 -11.39 17.09
N VAL A 132 -10.03 -10.30 16.78
CA VAL A 132 -8.76 -9.96 17.42
C VAL A 132 -9.01 -8.70 18.24
N LEU A 133 -8.78 -8.77 19.55
CA LEU A 133 -8.90 -7.62 20.44
C LEU A 133 -7.64 -6.76 20.28
N ALA A 134 -7.82 -5.44 20.16
CA ALA A 134 -6.74 -4.49 20.36
C ALA A 134 -6.40 -4.47 21.86
N ASP A 135 -5.10 -4.48 22.18
CA ASP A 135 -4.59 -4.39 23.56
C ASP A 135 -4.71 -2.95 24.13
#